data_AF-A0AA88U6V0-F1
#
_entry.id   AF-A0AA88U6V0-F1
#
_cell.length_a   1.000
_cell.length_b   1.000
_cell.length_c   1.000
_cell.angle_alpha   90.00
_cell.angle_beta   90.00
_cell.angle_gamma   90.00
#
_symmetry.space_group_name_H-M   'P 1'
#
loop_
_entity.id
_entity.type
_entity.pdbx_description
1 polymer ?
#
loop_
_entity_poly.entity_id
_entity_poly.type
_entity_poly.pdbx_seq_one_letter_code
_entity_poly.pdbx_strand_id
1 'polypeptide(L)'
;MFSSGLAVAFHVPINILLSKVKGLEGVSMAVWITDLMVVVLLTVYLLIAEIRKGGSWKEGGWWEQGIHDWIKLLKLCAPCCLTTCLEWWCIELLVLLTGWLPNAKQSVGVLAIVLNFDYLLYAVMLSLATCASIRVSNELGANQAGPAYQSAYTSLAVSSFLGCIGGLAMIAGRGTWGSLFSHDKRIIGGVKKMMLLMAMVEVVNFPLAVCGGIVRGTARPWLGMKPNSKGQYSLKNPQQQQQQQN
;
A
#
# COMPACT_ATOMS: atom_id res chain seq x y z
N MET A 1 12.98 -9.63 1.08
CA MET A 1 13.25 -9.50 -0.38
C MET A 1 13.41 -10.86 -1.05
N PHE A 2 14.31 -11.74 -0.58
CA PHE A 2 14.45 -13.10 -1.16
C PHE A 2 13.18 -13.95 -1.10
N SER A 3 12.44 -13.95 0.02
CA SER A 3 11.18 -14.71 0.16
C SER A 3 10.11 -14.26 -0.85
N SER A 4 9.89 -12.94 -0.96
CA SER A 4 8.93 -12.36 -1.90
C SER A 4 9.32 -12.60 -3.37
N GLY A 5 10.61 -12.49 -3.71
CA GLY A 5 11.10 -12.78 -5.06
C GLY A 5 10.92 -14.25 -5.45
N LEU A 6 11.22 -15.17 -4.54
CA LEU A 6 11.01 -16.60 -4.73
C LEU A 6 9.51 -16.91 -4.90
N ALA A 7 8.66 -16.28 -4.09
CA ALA A 7 7.21 -16.44 -4.18
C ALA A 7 6.64 -16.04 -5.54
N VAL A 8 7.05 -14.89 -6.06
CA VAL A 8 6.64 -14.44 -7.40
C VAL A 8 7.17 -15.37 -8.49
N ALA A 9 8.42 -15.85 -8.37
CA ALA A 9 9.01 -16.77 -9.33
C ALA A 9 8.22 -18.10 -9.44
N PHE A 10 7.73 -18.61 -8.31
CA PHE A 10 6.88 -19.81 -8.29
C PHE A 10 5.41 -19.53 -8.63
N HIS A 11 4.91 -18.32 -8.35
CA HIS A 11 3.52 -17.97 -8.62
C HIS A 11 3.17 -18.06 -10.11
N VAL A 12 4.04 -17.60 -11.00
CA VAL A 12 3.76 -17.60 -12.45
C VAL A 12 3.60 -19.02 -13.01
N PRO A 13 4.54 -19.97 -12.82
CA PRO A 13 4.37 -21.35 -13.27
C PRO A 13 3.17 -22.07 -12.65
N ILE A 14 2.96 -21.90 -11.33
CA ILE A 14 1.86 -22.53 -10.59
C ILE A 14 0.52 -22.04 -11.13
N ASN A 15 0.38 -20.73 -11.35
CA ASN A 15 -0.83 -20.14 -11.89
C ASN A 15 -1.10 -20.61 -13.33
N ILE A 16 -0.08 -20.67 -14.19
CA ILE A 16 -0.23 -21.19 -15.56
C ILE A 16 -0.65 -22.66 -15.56
N LEU A 17 -0.07 -23.50 -14.69
CA LEU A 17 -0.39 -24.92 -14.61
C LEU A 17 -1.82 -25.13 -14.09
N LEU A 18 -2.17 -24.53 -12.96
CA LEU A 18 -3.47 -24.72 -12.32
C LEU A 18 -4.61 -24.08 -13.12
N SER A 19 -4.39 -22.92 -13.74
CA SER A 19 -5.41 -22.31 -14.61
C SER A 19 -5.71 -23.18 -15.83
N LYS A 20 -4.72 -23.87 -16.40
CA LYS A 20 -4.94 -24.82 -17.51
C LYS A 20 -5.72 -26.07 -17.10
N VAL A 21 -5.53 -26.56 -15.87
CA VAL A 21 -6.17 -27.79 -15.39
C VAL A 21 -7.58 -27.53 -14.83
N LYS A 22 -7.76 -26.44 -14.07
CA LYS A 22 -8.98 -26.16 -13.30
C LYS A 22 -9.66 -24.83 -13.65
N GLY A 23 -9.22 -24.13 -14.69
CA GLY A 23 -9.80 -22.85 -15.09
C GLY A 23 -9.71 -21.80 -13.98
N LEU A 24 -10.84 -21.17 -13.64
CA LEU A 24 -10.92 -20.09 -12.65
C LEU A 24 -10.60 -20.57 -11.22
N GLU A 25 -11.06 -21.77 -10.83
CA GLU A 25 -10.74 -22.35 -9.52
C GLU A 25 -9.23 -22.56 -9.36
N GLY A 26 -8.56 -22.91 -10.45
CA GLY A 26 -7.10 -23.08 -10.49
C GLY A 26 -6.34 -21.80 -10.16
N VAL A 27 -6.84 -20.64 -10.62
CA VAL A 27 -6.24 -19.33 -10.31
C VAL A 27 -6.36 -19.04 -8.81
N SER A 28 -7.53 -19.26 -8.22
CA SER A 28 -7.75 -19.08 -6.78
C SER A 28 -6.87 -20.01 -5.94
N MET A 29 -6.75 -21.28 -6.34
CA MET A 29 -5.86 -22.24 -5.68
C MET A 29 -4.39 -21.81 -5.78
N ALA A 30 -3.95 -21.32 -6.95
CA ALA A 30 -2.58 -20.86 -7.16
C ALA A 30 -2.21 -19.71 -6.22
N VAL A 31 -3.09 -18.71 -6.07
CA VAL A 31 -2.92 -17.60 -5.14
C VAL A 31 -2.77 -18.10 -3.70
N TRP A 32 -3.68 -18.96 -3.26
CA TRP A 32 -3.66 -19.49 -1.89
C TRP A 32 -2.37 -20.28 -1.60
N ILE A 33 -1.92 -21.11 -2.55
CA ILE A 33 -0.66 -21.86 -2.44
C ILE A 33 0.54 -20.92 -2.32
N THR A 34 0.59 -19.87 -3.14
CA THR A 34 1.71 -18.93 -3.12
C THR A 34 1.75 -18.07 -1.86
N ASP A 35 0.59 -17.68 -1.33
CA ASP A 35 0.50 -16.98 -0.06
C ASP A 35 0.96 -17.86 1.09
N LEU A 36 0.52 -19.12 1.12
CA LEU A 36 0.97 -20.09 2.11
C LEU A 36 2.50 -20.28 2.04
N MET A 37 3.06 -20.34 0.82
CA MET A 37 4.50 -20.46 0.63
C MET A 37 5.26 -19.24 1.19
N VAL A 38 4.74 -18.02 1.01
CA VAL A 38 5.33 -16.82 1.62
C VAL A 38 5.34 -16.92 3.15
N VAL A 39 4.22 -17.35 3.74
CA VAL A 39 4.10 -17.53 5.20
C VAL A 39 5.12 -18.53 5.71
N VAL A 40 5.21 -19.71 5.08
CA VAL A 40 6.17 -20.77 5.46
C VAL A 40 7.61 -20.27 5.35
N LEU A 41 7.98 -19.61 4.24
CA LEU A 41 9.32 -19.07 4.06
C LEU A 41 9.67 -17.99 5.09
N LEU A 42 8.70 -17.14 5.44
CA LEU A 42 8.89 -16.10 6.45
C LEU A 42 9.04 -16.71 7.85
N THR A 43 8.23 -17.71 8.20
CA THR A 43 8.32 -18.43 9.47
C THR A 43 9.67 -19.14 9.59
N VAL A 44 10.11 -19.85 8.55
CA VAL A 44 11.44 -20.50 8.55
C VAL A 44 12.55 -19.48 8.72
N TYR A 45 12.47 -18.34 8.02
CA TYR A 45 13.45 -17.26 8.16
C TYR A 45 13.50 -16.73 9.60
N LEU A 46 12.34 -16.48 10.22
CA LEU A 46 12.26 -16.00 11.61
C LEU A 46 12.82 -17.04 12.59
N LEU A 47 12.51 -18.33 12.41
CA LEU A 47 13.03 -19.41 13.26
C LEU A 47 14.56 -19.51 13.17
N ILE A 48 15.13 -19.45 11.96
CA ILE A 48 16.59 -19.46 11.77
C ILE A 48 17.23 -18.23 12.43
N ALA A 49 16.60 -17.06 12.28
CA ALA A 49 17.09 -15.83 12.89
C ALA A 49 17.06 -15.88 14.43
N GLU A 50 16.01 -16.47 15.01
CA GLU A 50 15.85 -16.68 16.46
C GLU A 50 16.94 -17.61 17.01
N ILE A 51 17.12 -18.76 16.37
CA ILE A 51 18.13 -19.76 16.73
C ILE A 51 19.54 -19.15 16.68
N ARG A 52 19.84 -18.39 15.60
CA ARG A 52 21.16 -17.75 15.43
C ARG A 52 21.44 -16.68 16.49
N LYS A 53 20.41 -15.99 16.99
CA LYS A 53 20.54 -15.00 18.08
C LYS A 53 20.48 -15.62 19.48
N GLY A 54 20.24 -16.92 19.59
CA GLY A 54 20.23 -17.65 20.86
C GLY A 54 19.23 -17.11 21.88
N GLY A 55 18.09 -16.59 21.43
CA GLY A 55 17.07 -16.00 22.31
C GLY A 55 17.44 -14.65 22.95
N SER A 56 18.56 -14.04 22.58
CA SER A 56 19.00 -12.74 23.11
C SER A 56 18.39 -11.57 22.32
N TRP A 57 17.07 -11.44 22.36
CA TRP A 57 16.43 -10.17 22.00
C TRP A 57 16.37 -9.30 23.24
N LYS A 58 16.95 -8.09 23.16
CA LYS A 58 17.01 -7.13 24.28
C LYS A 58 15.64 -6.72 24.84
N GLU A 59 14.55 -7.01 24.13
CA GLU A 59 13.18 -6.62 24.46
C GLU A 59 12.25 -7.82 24.75
N GLY A 60 12.81 -9.03 24.93
CA GLY A 60 12.04 -10.25 25.16
C GLY A 60 11.54 -10.91 23.86
N GLY A 61 11.39 -12.24 23.87
CA GLY A 61 10.90 -13.00 22.72
C GLY A 61 9.40 -12.84 22.49
N TRP A 62 8.87 -13.37 21.38
CA TRP A 62 7.43 -13.34 21.05
C TRP A 62 6.53 -13.94 22.15
N TRP A 63 7.10 -14.80 22.99
CA TRP A 63 6.42 -15.45 24.11
C TRP A 63 6.32 -14.59 25.38
N GLU A 64 7.10 -13.50 25.48
CA GLU A 64 7.12 -12.62 26.67
C GLU A 64 6.20 -11.40 26.54
N GLN A 65 5.51 -11.25 25.40
CA GLN A 65 4.63 -10.13 25.14
C GLN A 65 3.25 -10.36 25.77
N GLY A 66 2.90 -9.49 26.72
CA GLY A 66 1.62 -9.56 27.43
C GLY A 66 0.44 -9.10 26.57
N ILE A 67 -0.77 -9.46 26.98
CA ILE A 67 -2.05 -9.06 26.35
C ILE A 67 -2.14 -7.53 26.17
N HIS A 68 -1.53 -6.75 27.06
CA HIS A 68 -1.52 -5.29 26.97
C HIS A 68 -0.81 -4.80 25.69
N ASP A 69 0.29 -5.41 25.25
CA ASP A 69 1.01 -4.98 24.06
C ASP A 69 0.27 -5.36 22.79
N TRP A 70 -0.43 -6.50 22.79
CA TRP A 70 -1.39 -6.87 21.75
C TRP A 70 -2.52 -5.86 21.63
N ILE A 71 -3.07 -5.37 22.75
CA ILE A 71 -4.12 -4.34 22.73
C ILE A 71 -3.60 -3.01 22.19
N LYS A 72 -2.37 -2.60 22.56
CA LYS A 72 -1.74 -1.39 21.99
C LYS A 72 -1.57 -1.52 20.47
N LEU A 73 -1.07 -2.67 20.01
CA LEU A 73 -0.90 -2.97 18.59
C LEU A 73 -2.23 -2.96 17.86
N LEU A 74 -3.27 -3.60 18.40
CA LEU A 74 -4.61 -3.60 17.81
C LEU A 74 -5.19 -2.18 17.68
N LYS A 75 -5.00 -1.31 18.70
CA LYS A 75 -5.42 0.09 18.65
C LYS A 75 -4.72 0.91 17.56
N LEU A 76 -3.48 0.58 17.23
CA LEU A 76 -2.72 1.20 16.14
C LEU A 76 -3.13 0.64 14.77
N CYS A 77 -3.35 -0.68 14.69
CA CYS A 77 -3.74 -1.36 13.46
C CYS A 77 -5.18 -1.04 13.05
N ALA A 78 -6.12 -0.96 13.98
CA ALA A 78 -7.54 -0.71 13.69
C ALA A 78 -7.80 0.50 12.77
N PRO A 79 -7.27 1.72 13.03
CA PRO A 79 -7.45 2.84 12.12
C PRO A 79 -6.77 2.62 10.77
N CYS A 80 -5.58 1.98 10.74
CA CYS A 80 -4.91 1.66 9.49
C CYS A 80 -5.74 0.69 8.63
N CYS A 81 -6.22 -0.40 9.22
CA CYS A 81 -7.09 -1.38 8.58
C CYS A 81 -8.37 -0.73 8.08
N LEU A 82 -9.01 0.12 8.90
CA LEU A 82 -10.23 0.82 8.50
C LEU A 82 -9.99 1.74 7.31
N THR A 83 -8.91 2.54 7.31
CA THR A 83 -8.60 3.44 6.20
C THR A 83 -8.34 2.68 4.90
N THR A 84 -7.60 1.56 4.96
CA THR A 84 -7.37 0.70 3.80
C THR A 84 -8.67 0.03 3.33
N CYS A 85 -9.46 -0.55 4.23
CA CYS A 85 -10.73 -1.17 3.85
C CYS A 85 -11.68 -0.17 3.18
N LEU A 86 -11.76 1.07 3.70
CA LEU A 86 -12.57 2.13 3.10
C LEU A 86 -12.08 2.52 1.71
N GLU A 87 -10.75 2.59 1.49
CA GLU A 87 -10.17 2.85 0.17
C GLU A 87 -10.58 1.78 -0.85
N TRP A 88 -10.44 0.51 -0.49
CA TRP A 88 -10.83 -0.62 -1.35
C TRP A 88 -12.34 -0.68 -1.57
N TRP A 89 -13.16 -0.45 -0.54
CA TRP A 89 -14.61 -0.41 -0.68
C TRP A 89 -15.09 0.74 -1.56
N CYS A 90 -14.45 1.91 -1.50
CA CYS A 90 -14.77 3.02 -2.40
C CYS A 90 -14.55 2.63 -3.87
N ILE A 91 -13.49 1.88 -4.18
CA ILE A 91 -13.22 1.39 -5.55
C ILE A 91 -14.29 0.38 -5.97
N GLU A 92 -14.64 -0.58 -5.11
CA GLU A 92 -15.70 -1.56 -5.41
C GLU A 92 -17.07 -0.89 -5.61
N LEU A 93 -17.41 0.09 -4.75
CA LEU A 93 -18.62 0.88 -4.92
C LEU A 93 -18.61 1.67 -6.23
N LEU A 94 -17.46 2.23 -6.63
CA LEU A 94 -17.32 2.91 -7.92
C LEU A 94 -17.58 1.94 -9.08
N VAL A 95 -17.01 0.73 -9.02
CA VAL A 95 -17.25 -0.32 -10.03
C VAL A 95 -18.73 -0.69 -10.09
N LEU A 96 -19.37 -0.91 -8.93
CA LEU A 96 -20.81 -1.21 -8.85
C LEU A 96 -21.66 -0.08 -9.44
N LEU A 97 -21.34 1.18 -9.13
CA LEU A 97 -22.02 2.36 -9.69
C LEU A 97 -21.86 2.45 -11.21
N THR A 98 -20.67 2.13 -11.76
CA THR A 98 -20.51 2.08 -13.22
C THR A 98 -21.33 0.98 -13.88
N GLY A 99 -21.70 -0.07 -13.13
CA GLY A 99 -22.62 -1.11 -13.56
C GLY A 99 -24.08 -0.65 -13.67
N TRP A 100 -24.46 0.44 -13.02
CA TRP A 100 -25.81 1.03 -13.10
C TRP A 100 -26.00 2.01 -14.26
N LEU A 101 -24.94 2.33 -15.00
CA LEU A 101 -25.04 3.24 -16.14
C LEU A 101 -25.76 2.59 -17.33
N PRO A 102 -26.43 3.40 -18.20
CA PRO A 102 -27.14 2.88 -19.39
C PRO A 102 -26.26 2.06 -20.35
N ASN A 103 -24.94 2.31 -20.35
CA ASN A 103 -23.93 1.56 -21.11
C ASN A 103 -22.99 0.77 -20.18
N ALA A 104 -23.54 0.08 -19.16
CA ALA A 104 -22.79 -0.61 -18.11
C ALA A 104 -21.60 -1.43 -18.61
N LYS A 105 -21.79 -2.29 -19.62
CA LYS A 105 -20.72 -3.14 -20.19
C LYS A 105 -19.53 -2.31 -20.72
N GLN A 106 -19.80 -1.16 -21.34
CA GLN A 106 -18.75 -0.28 -21.84
C GLN A 106 -18.07 0.46 -20.69
N SER A 107 -18.85 1.04 -19.77
CA SER A 107 -18.33 1.83 -18.65
C SER A 107 -17.47 1.00 -17.70
N VAL A 108 -17.92 -0.20 -17.32
CA VAL A 108 -17.18 -1.14 -16.48
C VAL A 108 -15.90 -1.59 -17.17
N GLY A 109 -15.96 -1.91 -18.47
CA GLY A 109 -14.78 -2.29 -19.24
C GLY A 109 -13.73 -1.17 -19.31
N VAL A 110 -14.17 0.08 -19.52
CA VAL A 110 -13.28 1.26 -19.50
C VAL A 110 -12.64 1.42 -18.12
N LEU A 111 -13.45 1.37 -17.05
CA LEU A 111 -12.97 1.53 -15.69
C LEU A 111 -11.97 0.43 -15.31
N ALA A 112 -12.27 -0.85 -15.63
CA ALA A 112 -11.40 -1.97 -15.32
C ALA A 112 -10.03 -1.87 -16.00
N ILE A 113 -9.99 -1.48 -17.28
CA ILE A 113 -8.73 -1.29 -18.03
C ILE A 113 -7.89 -0.15 -17.43
N VAL A 114 -8.55 0.94 -17.03
CA VAL A 114 -7.89 2.11 -16.43
C VAL A 114 -7.36 1.77 -15.03
N LEU A 115 -8.18 1.10 -14.20
CA LEU A 115 -7.77 0.62 -12.88
C LEU A 115 -6.61 -0.38 -12.96
N ASN A 116 -6.54 -1.20 -14.02
CA ASN A 116 -5.40 -2.09 -14.21
C ASN A 116 -4.06 -1.32 -14.35
N PHE A 117 -4.06 -0.19 -15.07
CA PHE A 117 -2.88 0.68 -15.13
C PHE A 117 -2.61 1.33 -13.77
N ASP A 118 -3.67 1.81 -13.12
CA ASP A 118 -3.61 2.44 -11.80
C ASP A 118 -2.97 1.52 -10.76
N TYR A 119 -3.34 0.23 -10.72
CA TYR A 119 -2.73 -0.76 -9.83
C TYR A 119 -1.21 -0.91 -10.02
N LEU A 120 -0.69 -0.72 -11.24
CA LEU A 120 0.75 -0.74 -11.50
C LEU A 120 1.46 0.46 -10.85
N LEU A 121 0.85 1.65 -10.92
CA LEU A 121 1.36 2.85 -10.26
C LEU A 121 1.19 2.79 -8.75
N TYR A 122 0.05 2.26 -8.29
CA TYR A 122 -0.25 2.03 -6.87
C TYR A 122 0.82 1.17 -6.20
N ALA A 123 1.33 0.13 -6.88
CA ALA A 123 2.41 -0.69 -6.33
C ALA A 123 3.68 0.12 -6.01
N VAL A 124 4.03 1.07 -6.88
CA VAL A 124 5.17 1.98 -6.67
C VAL A 124 4.87 2.96 -5.53
N MET A 125 3.67 3.53 -5.53
CA MET A 125 3.19 4.45 -4.49
C MET A 125 3.21 3.80 -3.10
N LEU A 126 2.66 2.60 -2.97
CA LEU A 126 2.64 1.82 -1.73
C LEU A 126 4.05 1.46 -1.25
N SER A 127 4.94 1.09 -2.19
CA SER A 127 6.35 0.82 -1.87
C SER A 127 7.06 2.06 -1.32
N LEU A 128 6.81 3.23 -1.90
CA LEU A 128 7.38 4.48 -1.39
C LEU A 128 6.79 4.87 -0.02
N ALA A 129 5.48 4.71 0.16
CA ALA A 129 4.79 4.99 1.43
C ALA A 129 5.26 4.08 2.57
N THR A 130 5.52 2.80 2.28
CA THR A 130 6.07 1.85 3.26
C THR A 130 7.52 2.17 3.60
N CYS A 131 8.36 2.48 2.61
CA CYS A 131 9.74 2.95 2.84
C CYS A 131 9.78 4.22 3.70
N ALA A 132 8.93 5.21 3.40
CA ALA A 132 8.82 6.44 4.18
C ALA A 132 8.39 6.14 5.62
N SER A 133 7.37 5.28 5.81
CA SER A 133 6.91 4.85 7.13
C SER A 133 8.02 4.21 7.95
N ILE A 134 8.79 3.27 7.37
CA ILE A 134 9.86 2.55 8.06
C ILE A 134 11.00 3.50 8.45
N ARG A 135 11.43 4.38 7.53
CA ARG A 135 12.49 5.33 7.84
C ARG A 135 12.07 6.29 8.95
N VAL A 136 10.88 6.89 8.84
CA VAL A 136 10.37 7.82 9.86
C VAL A 136 10.20 7.11 11.21
N SER A 137 9.67 5.89 11.24
CA SER A 137 9.52 5.13 12.48
C SER A 137 10.87 4.78 13.12
N ASN A 138 11.87 4.42 12.33
CA ASN A 138 13.20 4.07 12.83
C ASN A 138 13.91 5.30 13.43
N GLU A 139 13.89 6.44 12.73
CA GLU A 139 14.52 7.67 13.23
C GLU A 139 13.83 8.20 14.49
N LEU A 140 12.48 8.15 14.53
CA LEU A 140 11.72 8.50 15.73
C LEU A 140 11.96 7.53 16.89
N GLY A 141 12.07 6.23 16.60
CA GLY A 141 12.41 5.21 17.59
C GLY A 141 13.83 5.38 18.15
N ALA A 142 14.76 5.90 17.35
CA ALA A 142 16.10 6.29 17.78
C ALA A 142 16.15 7.64 18.52
N ASN A 143 15.00 8.26 18.79
CA ASN A 143 14.86 9.58 19.40
C ASN A 143 15.53 10.71 18.59
N GLN A 144 15.61 10.57 17.27
CA GLN A 144 16.24 11.53 16.34
C GLN A 144 15.19 12.27 15.50
N ALA A 145 14.59 13.32 16.08
CA ALA A 145 13.53 14.08 15.41
C ALA A 145 13.98 14.83 14.14
N GLY A 146 15.23 15.31 14.10
CA GLY A 146 15.78 16.03 12.93
C GLY A 146 15.86 15.14 11.68
N PRO A 147 16.57 14.00 11.74
CA PRO A 147 16.61 13.00 10.67
C PRO A 147 15.23 12.46 10.27
N ALA A 148 14.32 12.27 11.23
CA ALA A 148 12.94 11.89 10.93
C ALA A 148 12.22 12.92 10.04
N TYR A 149 12.37 14.22 10.33
CA TYR A 149 11.80 15.29 9.51
C TYR A 149 12.42 15.34 8.11
N GLN A 150 13.74 15.21 8.01
CA GLN A 150 14.44 15.15 6.72
C GLN A 150 13.98 13.94 5.88
N SER A 151 13.80 12.78 6.51
CA SER A 151 13.27 11.58 5.86
C SER A 151 11.85 11.79 5.33
N ALA A 152 10.98 12.41 6.13
CA ALA A 152 9.61 12.74 5.71
C ALA A 152 9.60 13.73 4.53
N TYR A 153 10.37 14.81 4.61
CA TYR A 153 10.47 15.82 3.55
C TYR A 153 11.01 15.26 2.24
N THR A 154 12.11 14.49 2.31
CA THR A 154 12.70 13.86 1.12
C THR A 154 11.75 12.85 0.49
N SER A 155 11.05 12.04 1.30
CA SER A 155 10.04 11.09 0.81
C SER A 155 8.89 11.82 0.11
N LEU A 156 8.44 12.96 0.65
CA LEU A 156 7.39 13.77 0.03
C LEU A 156 7.85 14.37 -1.30
N ALA A 157 9.05 14.95 -1.36
CA ALA A 157 9.61 15.50 -2.60
C ALA A 157 9.76 14.44 -3.70
N VAL A 158 10.28 13.25 -3.34
CA VAL A 158 10.38 12.10 -4.24
C VAL A 158 9.00 11.64 -4.69
N SER A 159 8.01 11.59 -3.79
CA SER A 159 6.65 11.18 -4.15
C SER A 159 5.98 12.13 -5.14
N SER A 160 6.14 13.44 -4.99
CA SER A 160 5.63 14.42 -5.95
C SER A 160 6.28 14.25 -7.32
N PHE A 161 7.60 14.01 -7.35
CA PHE A 161 8.31 13.75 -8.60
C PHE A 161 7.84 12.46 -9.28
N LEU A 162 7.70 11.36 -8.53
CA LEU A 162 7.18 10.10 -9.05
C LEU A 162 5.70 10.19 -9.46
N GLY A 163 4.88 10.98 -8.77
CA GLY A 163 3.50 11.25 -9.15
C GLY A 163 3.41 11.95 -10.51
N CYS A 164 4.27 12.94 -10.75
CA CYS A 164 4.41 13.56 -12.08
C CYS A 164 4.82 12.54 -13.15
N ILE A 165 5.78 11.65 -12.85
CA ILE A 165 6.19 10.59 -13.79
C ILE A 165 5.03 9.61 -14.04
N GLY A 166 4.31 9.18 -13.01
CA GLY A 166 3.16 8.29 -13.12
C GLY A 166 2.04 8.90 -13.96
N GLY A 167 1.69 10.16 -13.70
CA GLY A 167 0.72 10.90 -14.51
C GLY A 167 1.16 11.05 -15.98
N LEU A 168 2.43 11.37 -16.23
CA LEU A 168 2.98 11.42 -17.58
C LEU A 168 2.95 10.04 -18.26
N ALA A 169 3.24 8.96 -17.53
CA ALA A 169 3.15 7.61 -18.04
C ALA A 169 1.71 7.24 -18.44
N MET A 170 0.70 7.64 -17.65
CA MET A 170 -0.71 7.47 -18.04
C MET A 170 -1.06 8.28 -19.29
N ILE A 171 -0.59 9.53 -19.39
CA ILE A 171 -0.83 10.38 -20.57
C ILE A 171 -0.16 9.80 -21.82
N ALA A 172 1.04 9.25 -21.69
CA ALA A 172 1.76 8.61 -22.79
C ALA A 172 1.06 7.29 -23.20
N GLY A 173 0.67 6.47 -22.22
CA GLY A 173 0.03 5.18 -22.44
C GLY A 173 -1.42 5.25 -22.94
N ARG A 174 -2.11 6.40 -22.80
CA ARG A 174 -3.54 6.55 -23.13
C ARG A 174 -3.96 6.15 -24.54
N GLY A 175 -3.02 6.15 -25.49
CA GLY A 175 -3.29 5.82 -26.89
C GLY A 175 -3.28 4.33 -27.18
N THR A 176 -2.39 3.58 -26.53
CA THR A 176 -2.11 2.16 -26.83
C THR A 176 -2.62 1.23 -25.74
N TRP A 177 -2.73 1.69 -24.50
CA TRP A 177 -3.13 0.84 -23.37
C TRP A 177 -4.51 0.20 -23.59
N GLY A 178 -5.50 0.99 -23.99
CA GLY A 178 -6.85 0.48 -24.27
C GLY A 178 -6.90 -0.61 -25.35
N SER A 179 -6.02 -0.53 -26.36
CA SER A 179 -5.98 -1.53 -27.43
C SER A 179 -5.36 -2.87 -27.02
N LEU A 180 -4.62 -2.94 -25.91
CA LEU A 180 -4.09 -4.20 -25.38
C LEU A 180 -5.18 -5.09 -24.79
N PHE A 181 -6.26 -4.50 -24.29
CA PHE A 181 -7.32 -5.22 -23.56
C PHE A 181 -8.62 -5.38 -24.37
N SER A 182 -8.88 -4.50 -25.33
CA SER A 182 -10.13 -4.54 -26.10
C SER A 182 -9.94 -4.08 -27.54
N HIS A 183 -10.72 -4.67 -28.44
CA HIS A 183 -10.81 -4.29 -29.86
C HIS A 183 -11.98 -3.32 -30.13
N ASP A 184 -12.83 -3.04 -29.14
CA ASP A 184 -13.96 -2.11 -29.29
C ASP A 184 -13.48 -0.65 -29.22
N LYS A 185 -13.61 0.06 -30.34
CA LYS A 185 -13.23 1.48 -30.47
C LYS A 185 -13.94 2.38 -29.45
N ARG A 186 -15.16 2.05 -29.02
CA ARG A 186 -15.90 2.81 -27.99
C ARG A 186 -15.24 2.68 -26.63
N ILE A 187 -14.75 1.48 -26.27
CA ILE A 187 -14.01 1.24 -25.03
C ILE A 187 -12.65 1.93 -25.09
N ILE A 188 -11.90 1.76 -26.18
CA ILE A 188 -10.59 2.41 -26.37
C ILE A 188 -10.71 3.94 -26.25
N GLY A 189 -11.72 4.53 -26.89
CA GLY A 189 -12.00 5.97 -26.79
C GLY A 189 -12.36 6.43 -25.37
N GLY A 190 -13.08 5.59 -24.61
CA GLY A 190 -13.37 5.83 -23.20
C GLY A 190 -12.12 5.79 -22.33
N VAL A 191 -11.30 4.75 -22.47
CA VAL A 191 -10.02 4.58 -21.75
C VAL A 191 -9.12 5.80 -21.98
N LYS A 192 -8.98 6.25 -23.24
CA LYS A 192 -8.17 7.42 -23.59
C LYS A 192 -8.58 8.69 -22.85
N LYS A 193 -9.89 8.91 -22.64
CA LYS A 193 -10.42 10.07 -21.90
C LYS A 193 -10.25 9.89 -20.39
N MET A 194 -10.58 8.71 -19.88
CA MET A 194 -10.51 8.39 -18.45
C MET A 194 -9.06 8.42 -17.93
N MET A 195 -8.09 7.91 -18.69
CA MET A 195 -6.67 7.95 -18.32
C MET A 195 -6.12 9.37 -18.19
N LEU A 196 -6.64 10.34 -18.95
CA LEU A 196 -6.24 11.75 -18.80
C LEU A 196 -6.73 12.32 -17.46
N LEU A 197 -7.95 11.97 -17.06
CA LEU A 197 -8.51 12.40 -15.78
C LEU A 197 -7.77 11.73 -14.61
N MET A 198 -7.53 10.41 -14.71
CA MET A 198 -6.78 9.67 -13.69
C MET A 198 -5.32 10.14 -13.58
N ALA A 199 -4.68 10.53 -14.68
CA ALA A 199 -3.33 11.09 -14.62
C ALA A 199 -3.23 12.32 -13.70
N MET A 200 -4.25 13.19 -13.70
CA MET A 200 -4.31 14.36 -12.81
C MET A 200 -4.54 13.95 -11.35
N VAL A 201 -5.39 12.96 -11.11
CA VAL A 201 -5.64 12.40 -9.77
C VAL A 201 -4.37 11.80 -9.21
N GLU A 202 -3.62 11.06 -10.04
CA GLU A 202 -2.47 10.29 -9.60
C GLU A 202 -1.27 11.16 -9.18
N VAL A 203 -1.10 12.32 -9.82
CA VAL A 203 -0.10 13.32 -9.39
C VAL A 203 -0.33 13.76 -7.94
N VAL A 204 -1.59 13.84 -7.51
CA VAL A 204 -1.97 14.20 -6.14
C VAL A 204 -1.97 12.98 -5.22
N ASN A 205 -2.33 11.80 -5.74
CA ASN A 205 -2.44 10.57 -4.99
C ASN A 205 -1.08 10.13 -4.41
N PHE A 206 0.00 10.21 -5.19
CA PHE A 206 1.35 9.83 -4.76
C PHE A 206 1.79 10.54 -3.45
N PRO A 207 1.79 11.90 -3.38
CA PRO A 207 2.08 12.60 -2.14
C PRO A 207 1.12 12.30 -1.00
N LEU A 208 -0.17 12.12 -1.28
CA LEU A 208 -1.17 11.80 -0.25
C LEU A 208 -0.91 10.43 0.39
N ALA A 209 -0.62 9.40 -0.41
CA ALA A 209 -0.32 8.07 0.09
C ALA A 209 0.97 8.04 0.91
N VAL A 210 2.01 8.77 0.47
CA VAL A 210 3.26 8.90 1.22
C VAL A 210 3.07 9.66 2.52
N CYS A 211 2.26 10.74 2.53
CA CYS A 211 1.84 11.38 3.77
C CYS A 211 1.15 10.40 4.73
N GLY A 212 0.23 9.56 4.21
CA GLY A 212 -0.39 8.49 4.99
C GLY A 212 0.62 7.51 5.58
N GLY A 213 1.63 7.11 4.79
CA GLY A 213 2.76 6.30 5.24
C GLY A 213 3.57 6.96 6.36
N ILE A 214 3.91 8.25 6.21
CA ILE A 214 4.64 9.03 7.23
C ILE A 214 3.83 9.08 8.53
N VAL A 215 2.53 9.37 8.46
CA VAL A 215 1.64 9.42 9.64
C VAL A 215 1.60 8.08 10.36
N ARG A 216 1.49 6.96 9.62
CA ARG A 216 1.60 5.62 10.21
C ARG A 216 2.95 5.40 10.90
N GLY A 217 4.04 5.85 10.27
CA GLY A 217 5.40 5.79 10.83
C GLY A 217 5.59 6.58 12.13
N THR A 218 4.78 7.61 12.40
CA THR A 218 4.81 8.35 13.68
C THR A 218 4.13 7.63 14.85
N ALA A 219 3.54 6.44 14.62
CA ALA A 219 2.70 5.71 15.58
C ALA A 219 1.48 6.52 16.08
N ARG A 220 1.02 7.50 15.29
CA ARG A 220 -0.16 8.32 15.56
C ARG A 220 -1.15 8.31 14.39
N PRO A 221 -1.65 7.13 13.97
CA PRO A 221 -2.51 7.00 12.79
C PRO A 221 -3.81 7.82 12.89
N TRP A 222 -4.28 8.12 14.10
CA TRP A 222 -5.47 8.96 14.32
C TRP A 222 -5.33 10.39 13.80
N LEU A 223 -4.10 10.91 13.64
CA LEU A 223 -3.88 12.25 13.08
C LEU A 223 -4.28 12.33 11.59
N GLY A 224 -4.24 11.21 10.86
CA GLY A 224 -4.72 11.14 9.47
C GLY A 224 -6.24 11.01 9.34
N MET A 225 -6.94 10.69 10.43
CA MET A 225 -8.38 10.41 10.46
C MET A 225 -9.22 11.63 10.87
N LYS A 226 -8.61 12.65 11.49
CA LYS A 226 -9.30 13.88 11.87
C LYS A 226 -9.20 14.90 10.74
N PRO A 227 -10.32 15.45 10.23
CA PRO A 227 -10.25 16.64 9.38
C PRO A 227 -9.57 17.75 10.18
N ASN A 228 -8.49 18.32 9.63
CA ASN A 228 -7.62 19.28 10.28
C ASN A 228 -8.43 20.42 10.91
N SER A 229 -8.69 20.32 12.22
CA SER A 229 -9.06 21.45 13.05
C SER A 229 -7.76 22.24 13.21
N LYS A 230 -7.58 23.24 12.34
CA LYS A 230 -6.43 24.13 12.26
C LYS A 230 -5.74 24.34 13.62
N GLY A 231 -4.45 24.01 13.72
CA GLY A 231 -3.56 24.55 14.75
C GLY A 231 -3.43 23.76 16.06
N GLN A 232 -2.66 22.66 16.04
CA GLN A 232 -2.00 22.13 17.25
C GLN A 232 -0.49 21.92 17.03
N TYR A 233 0.12 22.69 16.13
CA TYR A 233 1.59 22.80 16.03
C TYR A 233 2.18 23.93 16.89
N SER A 234 1.35 24.64 17.67
CA SER A 234 1.84 25.47 18.76
C SER A 234 1.89 24.64 20.04
N LEU A 235 3.12 24.32 20.46
CA LEU A 235 3.50 24.00 21.84
C LEU A 235 2.97 22.67 22.40
N LYS A 236 3.67 21.57 22.09
CA LYS A 236 3.91 20.55 23.13
C LYS A 236 5.35 20.70 23.62
N ASN A 237 5.45 21.35 24.78
CA ASN A 237 6.67 21.52 25.56
C ASN A 237 7.44 20.19 25.72
N PRO A 238 8.78 20.22 25.75
CA PRO A 238 9.64 19.05 26.00
C PRO A 238 9.36 18.28 27.31
N GLN A 239 8.53 18.83 28.21
CA GLN A 239 8.26 18.23 29.52
C GLN A 239 7.29 17.04 29.51
N GLN A 240 6.52 16.81 28.44
CA GLN A 240 5.64 15.63 28.35
C GLN A 240 6.35 14.35 27.85
N GLN A 241 7.59 14.44 27.34
CA GLN A 241 8.37 13.24 27.01
C GLN A 241 8.98 12.56 28.24
N GLN A 242 9.14 13.27 29.36
CA GLN A 242 9.69 12.69 30.60
C GLN A 242 8.67 11.93 31.46
N GLN A 243 7.36 12.11 31.24
CA GLN A 243 6.32 11.44 32.04
C GLN A 243 5.86 10.07 31.50
N GLN A 244 6.36 9.63 30.33
CA GLN A 244 6.14 8.26 29.84
C GLN A 244 7.37 7.35 30.03
N GLN A 245 8.43 7.84 30.68
CA GLN A 245 9.64 7.08 31.01
C GLN A 245 9.84 6.85 32.52
N ASN A 246 8.86 7.20 33.36
CA ASN A 246 8.78 6.79 34.76
C ASN A 246 7.59 5.86 34.96
#